data_AF-A0A401VV48-F1
#
_entry.id   AF-A0A401VV48-F1
#
_cell.length_a   1.000
_cell.length_b   1.000
_cell.length_c   1.000
_cell.angle_alpha   90.00
_cell.angle_beta   90.00
_cell.angle_gamma   90.00
#
_symmetry.space_group_name_H-M   'P 1'
#
loop_
_entity.id
_entity.type
_entity.pdbx_description
1 polymer ?
#
loop_
_entity_poly.entity_id
_entity_poly.type
_entity_poly.pdbx_seq_one_letter_code
_entity_poly.pdbx_strand_id
1 'polypeptide(L)'
;MSLLSRMFAAPAVDEVADEVSAALSGLACPEEREPVAPPCEPAAALPAPPAERPWLPDGPTGLGTSAARALLPPPAEPDRPAPGPADGPGTGAGPRPGDPVPGLYCPPAVPADPAKVAEVDRRLEAWAHDLDLFPPEWAGDFAGFQVGRAVVLQHPAAASLERLVVAGKLLVAENVVDDCYCEDYGGSPIGLGGRLIIAQSALDPLHSADGYQQQWHEGLGADAPLRSYADAMRAFREIASPSQVTRFVHDMARLHLGYLAEGAWAQTRTTPPVWKYLVMRQFNNFRPCLSIVDAVDGYELSEPFYSRPEVQRVTALACNATTLVNDLYSFTKEMAVDEHHLNLPVVIAAEDRGGLKEAYLKAVDIHNEIMHAFENEAAVLAAHNPVLARYTTGLAAWVAGNHEWHHTNTYRYSLPNYW
;
A
#
# COMPACT_ATOMS: atom_id res chain seq x y z
N MET A 1 -29.15 0.90 -18.69
CA MET A 1 -28.52 0.76 -20.02
C MET A 1 -28.22 2.14 -20.57
N SER A 2 -27.23 2.28 -21.45
CA SER A 2 -27.44 2.71 -22.85
C SER A 2 -26.06 2.78 -23.53
N LEU A 3 -25.78 2.23 -24.72
CA LEU A 3 -26.36 2.53 -26.04
C LEU A 3 -26.33 4.03 -26.46
N LEU A 4 -25.90 4.97 -25.60
CA LEU A 4 -25.97 6.42 -25.86
C LEU A 4 -24.62 7.14 -26.06
N SER A 5 -23.49 6.44 -26.08
CA SER A 5 -22.17 7.04 -26.35
C SER A 5 -21.65 6.85 -27.79
N ARG A 6 -22.50 6.39 -28.73
CA ARG A 6 -22.09 5.95 -30.09
C ARG A 6 -22.50 6.85 -31.26
N MET A 7 -23.11 8.02 -31.04
CA MET A 7 -23.76 8.76 -32.14
C MET A 7 -22.95 9.84 -32.87
N PHE A 8 -21.72 10.21 -32.46
CA PHE A 8 -20.98 11.29 -33.14
C PHE A 8 -19.46 11.04 -33.27
N ALA A 9 -19.06 10.33 -34.33
CA ALA A 9 -17.75 10.45 -34.96
C ALA A 9 -17.85 10.04 -36.45
N ALA A 10 -17.30 10.85 -37.36
CA ALA A 10 -17.24 10.60 -38.80
C ALA A 10 -15.80 10.19 -39.21
N PRO A 11 -15.57 9.65 -40.43
CA PRO A 11 -14.64 8.54 -40.61
C PRO A 11 -13.16 8.93 -40.82
N ALA A 12 -12.29 7.95 -40.55
CA ALA A 12 -10.89 7.92 -41.00
C ALA A 12 -10.68 6.71 -41.94
N VAL A 13 -10.29 7.03 -43.17
CA VAL A 13 -9.79 6.22 -44.32
C VAL A 13 -9.69 4.70 -44.22
N ASP A 14 -10.24 4.07 -45.27
CA ASP A 14 -10.46 2.66 -45.53
C ASP A 14 -9.19 1.79 -45.72
N GLU A 15 -9.13 0.65 -45.02
CA GLU A 15 -8.74 -0.68 -45.56
C GLU A 15 -8.89 -1.78 -44.48
N VAL A 16 -8.69 -1.44 -43.20
CA VAL A 16 -8.74 -2.40 -42.06
C VAL A 16 -10.18 -2.61 -41.51
N ALA A 17 -11.09 -1.67 -41.78
CA ALA A 17 -12.46 -1.72 -41.24
C ALA A 17 -13.33 -2.86 -41.83
N ASP A 18 -13.09 -3.24 -43.09
CA ASP A 18 -13.91 -4.22 -43.81
C ASP A 18 -13.74 -5.65 -43.27
N GLU A 19 -12.51 -6.04 -42.88
CA GLU A 19 -12.26 -7.35 -42.27
C GLU A 19 -12.99 -7.50 -40.92
N VAL A 20 -13.03 -6.43 -40.12
CA VAL A 20 -13.72 -6.41 -38.81
C VAL A 20 -15.25 -6.44 -39.00
N SER A 21 -15.77 -5.71 -40.00
CA SER A 21 -17.20 -5.69 -40.32
C SER A 21 -17.72 -7.05 -40.81
N ALA A 22 -16.93 -7.75 -41.63
CA ALA A 22 -17.25 -9.10 -42.09
C ALA A 22 -17.37 -10.11 -40.94
N ALA A 23 -16.50 -10.03 -39.93
CA ALA A 23 -16.54 -10.91 -38.76
C ALA A 23 -17.76 -10.66 -37.85
N LEU A 24 -18.22 -9.40 -37.76
CA LEU A 24 -19.34 -9.00 -36.88
C LEU A 24 -20.73 -9.22 -37.49
N SER A 25 -20.82 -9.41 -38.81
CA SER A 25 -22.09 -9.54 -39.55
C SER A 25 -22.78 -10.92 -39.41
N GLY A 26 -22.20 -11.86 -38.66
CA GLY A 26 -22.67 -13.26 -38.56
C GLY A 26 -23.78 -13.55 -37.55
N LEU A 27 -24.31 -12.56 -36.84
CA LEU A 27 -25.30 -12.74 -35.75
C LEU A 27 -26.58 -11.93 -36.02
N ALA A 28 -27.63 -12.61 -36.50
CA ALA A 28 -28.91 -11.99 -36.85
C ALA A 28 -30.04 -12.32 -35.86
N CYS A 29 -30.80 -11.29 -35.45
CA CYS A 29 -32.16 -11.35 -34.91
C CYS A 29 -32.82 -9.94 -35.04
N PRO A 30 -34.16 -9.81 -35.06
CA PRO A 30 -34.81 -8.88 -36.02
C PRO A 30 -35.50 -7.63 -35.44
N GLU A 31 -35.63 -6.64 -36.33
CA GLU A 31 -36.67 -5.59 -36.50
C GLU A 31 -37.43 -4.99 -35.29
N GLU A 32 -37.02 -3.76 -34.96
CA GLU A 32 -37.82 -2.51 -34.82
C GLU A 32 -39.31 -2.49 -34.41
N ARG A 33 -39.63 -1.50 -33.53
CA ARG A 33 -40.68 -0.48 -33.74
C ARG A 33 -40.55 0.69 -32.74
N GLU A 34 -40.50 1.93 -33.24
CA GLU A 34 -40.56 3.17 -32.44
C GLU A 34 -42.00 3.51 -31.98
N PRO A 35 -42.20 4.44 -31.01
CA PRO A 35 -42.47 5.83 -31.43
C PRO A 35 -42.00 6.98 -30.48
N VAL A 36 -41.53 8.08 -31.10
CA VAL A 36 -41.83 9.53 -30.87
C VAL A 36 -42.05 10.08 -29.44
N ALA A 37 -41.35 11.18 -29.11
CA ALA A 37 -41.47 11.94 -27.85
C ALA A 37 -41.98 13.41 -28.03
N PRO A 38 -42.64 14.02 -27.01
CA PRO A 38 -42.96 15.45 -26.93
C PRO A 38 -42.00 16.26 -25.99
N PRO A 39 -42.05 17.61 -25.98
CA PRO A 39 -40.93 18.46 -25.53
C PRO A 39 -40.89 18.86 -24.04
N CYS A 40 -39.80 19.52 -23.64
CA CYS A 40 -39.40 19.87 -22.27
C CYS A 40 -39.64 21.35 -21.91
N GLU A 41 -40.04 21.63 -20.67
CA GLU A 41 -40.12 22.98 -20.06
C GLU A 41 -39.02 23.19 -18.99
N PRO A 42 -38.58 24.44 -18.75
CA PRO A 42 -37.43 24.73 -17.88
C PRO A 42 -37.78 24.80 -16.38
N ALA A 43 -36.94 24.17 -15.54
CA ALA A 43 -37.06 24.24 -14.08
C ALA A 43 -36.21 25.38 -13.47
N ALA A 44 -36.71 25.97 -12.39
CA ALA A 44 -36.14 27.17 -11.76
C ALA A 44 -34.96 26.90 -10.80
N ALA A 45 -34.15 27.94 -10.57
CA ALA A 45 -32.99 27.89 -9.69
C ALA A 45 -33.37 27.82 -8.19
N LEU A 46 -32.58 27.08 -7.40
CA LEU A 46 -32.68 27.01 -5.94
C LEU A 46 -31.66 27.94 -5.26
N PRO A 47 -31.97 28.51 -4.08
CA PRO A 47 -31.08 29.43 -3.36
C PRO A 47 -29.99 28.71 -2.55
N ALA A 48 -28.86 29.39 -2.36
CA ALA A 48 -27.70 28.88 -1.63
C ALA A 48 -27.86 28.98 -0.08
N PRO A 49 -27.24 28.06 0.69
CA PRO A 49 -27.19 28.15 2.16
C PRO A 49 -26.11 29.16 2.65
N PRO A 50 -26.24 29.67 3.90
CA PRO A 50 -25.31 30.65 4.48
C PRO A 50 -23.99 30.05 4.96
N ALA A 51 -22.96 30.90 5.08
CA ALA A 51 -21.61 30.51 5.46
C ALA A 51 -21.44 30.24 6.97
N GLU A 52 -20.74 29.15 7.30
CA GLU A 52 -20.28 28.84 8.66
C GLU A 52 -18.79 29.15 8.88
N ARG A 53 -18.39 29.26 10.15
CA ARG A 53 -17.05 29.69 10.59
C ARG A 53 -16.04 28.53 10.52
N PRO A 54 -14.72 28.81 10.41
CA PRO A 54 -13.71 27.76 10.23
C PRO A 54 -13.62 26.84 11.45
N TRP A 55 -13.93 25.57 11.24
CA TRP A 55 -13.58 24.46 12.10
C TRP A 55 -12.17 24.00 11.75
N LEU A 56 -11.28 23.89 12.74
CA LEU A 56 -9.95 23.31 12.60
C LEU A 56 -10.07 21.79 12.76
N PRO A 57 -9.75 20.97 11.75
CA PRO A 57 -9.77 19.52 11.88
C PRO A 57 -8.46 18.98 12.46
N ASP A 58 -8.57 17.98 13.33
CA ASP A 58 -7.45 17.11 13.72
C ASP A 58 -7.03 16.21 12.54
N GLY A 59 -5.74 15.84 12.49
CA GLY A 59 -5.08 15.24 11.31
C GLY A 59 -5.24 13.72 11.14
N PRO A 60 -4.91 13.17 9.96
CA PRO A 60 -5.10 11.76 9.62
C PRO A 60 -4.01 10.84 10.18
N THR A 61 -4.24 9.53 10.07
CA THR A 61 -3.39 8.46 10.59
C THR A 61 -3.26 7.30 9.61
N GLY A 62 -2.04 6.76 9.48
CA GLY A 62 -1.63 5.68 8.57
C GLY A 62 -0.13 5.34 8.71
N LEU A 63 0.46 4.72 7.69
CA LEU A 63 1.78 4.08 7.74
C LEU A 63 2.97 5.08 7.74
N GLY A 64 2.75 6.33 7.28
CA GLY A 64 3.73 7.43 7.16
C GLY A 64 3.83 8.35 8.39
N THR A 65 2.72 9.00 8.73
CA THR A 65 2.26 9.66 9.99
C THR A 65 3.01 10.69 10.86
N SER A 66 4.33 10.99 10.79
CA SER A 66 4.93 11.78 11.91
C SER A 66 6.24 12.58 11.87
N ALA A 67 7.10 12.51 10.85
CA ALA A 67 8.45 13.10 10.95
C ALA A 67 8.47 14.61 11.31
N ALA A 68 7.41 15.35 11.00
CA ALA A 68 7.36 16.81 11.11
C ALA A 68 7.03 17.38 12.52
N ARG A 69 6.50 16.60 13.49
CA ARG A 69 6.04 17.17 14.79
C ARG A 69 6.84 16.78 16.04
N ALA A 70 7.74 15.79 15.95
CA ALA A 70 8.64 15.43 17.06
C ALA A 70 9.74 16.48 17.37
N LEU A 71 9.84 17.55 16.57
CA LEU A 71 10.90 18.56 16.64
C LEU A 71 10.52 19.85 17.40
N LEU A 72 9.28 19.97 17.90
CA LEU A 72 8.86 21.11 18.71
C LEU A 72 8.99 20.81 20.21
N PRO A 73 9.68 21.66 21.00
CA PRO A 73 9.77 21.46 22.45
C PRO A 73 8.39 21.69 23.10
N PRO A 74 8.00 20.90 24.11
CA PRO A 74 6.73 21.07 24.78
C PRO A 74 6.65 22.42 25.52
N PRO A 75 5.47 23.06 25.60
CA PRO A 75 5.29 24.23 26.43
C PRO A 75 5.47 23.85 27.91
N ALA A 76 6.23 24.67 28.65
CA ALA A 76 6.56 24.40 30.05
C ALA A 76 5.34 24.57 30.97
N GLU A 77 4.86 23.47 31.56
CA GLU A 77 3.92 23.49 32.68
C GLU A 77 4.66 23.32 34.03
N PRO A 78 4.12 23.88 35.14
CA PRO A 78 4.87 24.03 36.39
C PRO A 78 4.94 22.75 37.24
N ASP A 79 6.07 22.62 37.95
CA ASP A 79 6.43 21.50 38.84
C ASP A 79 5.28 20.96 39.71
N ARG A 80 5.07 19.65 39.64
CA ARG A 80 4.47 18.85 40.72
C ARG A 80 5.46 17.76 41.14
N PRO A 81 5.70 17.56 42.45
CA PRO A 81 6.71 16.62 42.92
C PRO A 81 6.29 15.17 42.68
N ALA A 82 7.20 14.38 42.11
CA ALA A 82 7.01 12.95 41.91
C ALA A 82 7.05 12.17 43.24
N PRO A 83 6.26 11.10 43.41
CA PRO A 83 6.43 10.16 44.52
C PRO A 83 7.69 9.31 44.32
N GLY A 84 8.41 9.05 45.41
CA GLY A 84 9.65 8.27 45.40
C GLY A 84 9.45 6.76 45.12
N PRO A 85 10.52 6.03 44.82
CA PRO A 85 10.45 4.64 44.39
C PRO A 85 10.04 3.71 45.55
N ALA A 86 9.20 2.72 45.22
CA ALA A 86 8.93 1.58 46.08
C ALA A 86 9.62 0.34 45.50
N ASP A 87 10.63 -0.18 46.19
CA ASP A 87 11.35 -1.37 45.78
C ASP A 87 10.45 -2.62 45.85
N GLY A 88 10.05 -3.13 44.69
CA GLY A 88 9.33 -4.40 44.52
C GLY A 88 10.20 -5.44 43.80
N PRO A 89 10.03 -6.75 44.08
CA PRO A 89 10.92 -7.77 43.55
C PRO A 89 10.63 -8.09 42.07
N GLY A 90 11.53 -7.65 41.19
CA GLY A 90 11.75 -8.30 39.89
C GLY A 90 10.64 -8.16 38.85
N THR A 91 10.19 -6.95 38.55
CA THR A 91 9.60 -6.69 37.22
C THR A 91 10.66 -6.94 36.15
N GLY A 92 10.33 -7.73 35.12
CA GLY A 92 11.20 -7.85 33.95
C GLY A 92 11.47 -6.46 33.35
N ALA A 93 12.66 -6.26 32.81
CA ALA A 93 12.88 -5.07 31.99
C ALA A 93 12.00 -5.21 30.73
N GLY A 94 11.12 -4.24 30.49
CA GLY A 94 10.28 -4.21 29.30
C GLY A 94 11.10 -4.16 28.00
N PRO A 95 10.47 -4.36 26.83
CA PRO A 95 11.18 -4.46 25.56
C PRO A 95 12.08 -3.25 25.30
N ARG A 96 13.34 -3.49 24.93
CA ARG A 96 14.29 -2.41 24.63
C ARG A 96 14.19 -2.03 23.14
N PRO A 97 14.61 -0.81 22.75
CA PRO A 97 14.70 -0.46 21.33
C PRO A 97 15.55 -1.48 20.56
N GLY A 98 14.98 -2.08 19.52
CA GLY A 98 15.61 -3.12 18.70
C GLY A 98 15.20 -4.56 19.03
N ASP A 99 14.62 -4.80 20.22
CA ASP A 99 14.07 -6.12 20.58
C ASP A 99 12.78 -6.39 19.76
N PRO A 100 12.57 -7.61 19.23
CA PRO A 100 11.33 -7.96 18.54
C PRO A 100 10.15 -8.09 19.52
N VAL A 101 8.92 -7.97 19.01
CA VAL A 101 7.69 -8.15 19.80
C VAL A 101 7.71 -9.51 20.52
N PRO A 102 7.66 -9.55 21.88
CA PRO A 102 7.73 -10.81 22.61
C PRO A 102 6.55 -11.73 22.27
N GLY A 103 6.87 -12.94 21.81
CA GLY A 103 5.88 -13.94 21.40
C GLY A 103 5.48 -13.88 19.91
N LEU A 104 5.92 -12.87 19.16
CA LEU A 104 5.70 -12.81 17.71
C LEU A 104 6.56 -13.87 16.99
N TYR A 105 5.92 -14.71 16.19
CA TYR A 105 6.60 -15.74 15.41
C TYR A 105 6.95 -15.23 14.01
N CYS A 106 8.24 -15.04 13.74
CA CYS A 106 8.74 -14.80 12.38
C CYS A 106 10.10 -15.49 12.21
N PRO A 107 10.37 -16.17 11.07
CA PRO A 107 11.70 -16.69 10.75
C PRO A 107 12.77 -15.59 10.70
N PRO A 108 14.03 -15.89 11.06
CA PRO A 108 15.11 -14.92 10.99
C PRO A 108 15.41 -14.53 9.53
N ALA A 109 15.63 -13.24 9.28
CA ALA A 109 16.00 -12.73 7.97
C ALA A 109 17.43 -13.12 7.56
N VAL A 110 17.69 -13.08 6.25
CA VAL A 110 19.07 -13.04 5.74
C VAL A 110 19.62 -11.63 6.00
N PRO A 111 20.78 -11.47 6.68
CA PRO A 111 21.33 -10.15 6.96
C PRO A 111 21.61 -9.35 5.68
N ALA A 112 21.20 -8.08 5.67
CA ALA A 112 21.45 -7.19 4.55
C ALA A 112 22.95 -6.87 4.40
N ASP A 113 23.45 -6.99 3.17
CA ASP A 113 24.82 -6.61 2.79
C ASP A 113 24.96 -5.06 2.85
N PRO A 114 25.77 -4.50 3.77
CA PRO A 114 25.87 -3.05 3.94
C PRO A 114 26.35 -2.31 2.69
N ALA A 115 27.13 -2.96 1.82
CA ALA A 115 27.59 -2.35 0.57
C ALA A 115 26.47 -2.25 -0.47
N LYS A 116 25.55 -3.24 -0.51
CA LYS A 116 24.34 -3.15 -1.33
C LYS A 116 23.40 -2.08 -0.80
N VAL A 117 23.17 -2.04 0.51
CA VAL A 117 22.30 -1.04 1.16
C VAL A 117 22.74 0.39 0.77
N ALA A 118 24.00 0.75 1.04
CA ALA A 118 24.51 2.08 0.77
C ALA A 118 24.43 2.48 -0.72
N GLU A 119 24.65 1.54 -1.65
CA GLU A 119 24.57 1.81 -3.09
C GLU A 119 23.12 1.87 -3.60
N VAL A 120 22.18 1.13 -3.00
CA VAL A 120 20.75 1.26 -3.29
C VAL A 120 20.23 2.60 -2.76
N ASP A 121 20.48 2.94 -1.49
CA ASP A 121 20.05 4.22 -0.90
C ASP A 121 20.55 5.41 -1.74
N ARG A 122 21.85 5.44 -2.09
CA ARG A 122 22.45 6.48 -2.93
C ARG A 122 21.79 6.63 -4.31
N ARG A 123 21.30 5.53 -4.90
CA ARG A 123 20.60 5.56 -6.20
C ARG A 123 19.15 5.99 -6.07
N LEU A 124 18.46 5.60 -5.00
CA LEU A 124 17.08 6.00 -4.74
C LEU A 124 17.00 7.47 -4.34
N GLU A 125 17.95 7.97 -3.54
CA GLU A 125 18.09 9.40 -3.19
C GLU A 125 18.31 10.25 -4.44
N ALA A 126 19.28 9.87 -5.30
CA ALA A 126 19.53 10.57 -6.56
C ALA A 126 18.29 10.56 -7.48
N TRP A 127 17.62 9.42 -7.63
CA TRP A 127 16.39 9.31 -8.42
C TRP A 127 15.23 10.14 -7.86
N ALA A 128 15.07 10.19 -6.54
CA ALA A 128 14.02 10.96 -5.90
C ALA A 128 14.26 12.48 -6.01
N HIS A 129 15.53 12.91 -6.02
CA HIS A 129 15.90 14.28 -6.37
C HIS A 129 15.67 14.60 -7.85
N ASP A 130 16.08 13.71 -8.78
CA ASP A 130 15.91 13.91 -10.23
C ASP A 130 14.43 14.04 -10.66
N LEU A 131 13.48 13.56 -9.85
CA LEU A 131 12.04 13.65 -10.08
C LEU A 131 11.31 14.67 -9.18
N ASP A 132 12.04 15.45 -8.37
CA ASP A 132 11.49 16.37 -7.37
C ASP A 132 10.40 15.71 -6.48
N LEU A 133 10.68 14.52 -5.94
CA LEU A 133 9.69 13.75 -5.15
C LEU A 133 9.52 14.28 -3.72
N PHE A 134 10.60 14.79 -3.13
CA PHE A 134 10.65 15.32 -1.78
C PHE A 134 11.06 16.79 -1.82
N PRO A 135 10.18 17.73 -1.43
CA PRO A 135 10.56 19.10 -1.15
C PRO A 135 11.70 19.18 -0.10
N PRO A 136 12.53 20.24 -0.09
CA PRO A 136 13.66 20.38 0.83
C PRO A 136 13.29 20.21 2.31
N GLU A 137 12.07 20.55 2.70
CA GLU A 137 11.51 20.37 4.03
C GLU A 137 11.29 18.89 4.45
N TRP A 138 11.27 17.93 3.52
CA TRP A 138 11.09 16.49 3.81
C TRP A 138 12.40 15.69 3.75
N ALA A 139 13.53 16.34 3.42
CA ALA A 139 14.82 15.68 3.17
C ALA A 139 15.36 14.83 4.34
N GLY A 140 14.91 15.06 5.57
CA GLY A 140 15.29 14.25 6.74
C GLY A 140 14.58 12.90 6.87
N ASP A 141 13.40 12.73 6.26
CA ASP A 141 12.56 11.53 6.46
C ASP A 141 13.03 10.34 5.60
N PHE A 142 13.51 10.63 4.38
CA PHE A 142 13.99 9.62 3.42
C PHE A 142 15.09 8.71 4.01
N ALA A 143 16.07 9.30 4.70
CA ALA A 143 17.13 8.55 5.38
C ALA A 143 16.62 7.76 6.60
N GLY A 144 15.59 8.27 7.29
CA GLY A 144 14.93 7.60 8.41
C GLY A 144 14.09 6.38 8.00
N PHE A 145 13.63 6.34 6.75
CA PHE A 145 12.95 5.18 6.18
C PHE A 145 13.90 4.00 5.93
N GLN A 146 15.17 4.25 5.58
CA GLN A 146 16.15 3.20 5.26
C GLN A 146 15.68 2.28 4.10
N VAL A 147 15.20 2.86 2.99
CA VAL A 147 14.60 2.12 1.87
C VAL A 147 15.55 1.05 1.30
N GLY A 148 16.82 1.40 1.10
CA GLY A 148 17.84 0.48 0.60
C GLY A 148 18.07 -0.69 1.56
N ARG A 149 17.92 -0.48 2.87
CA ARG A 149 17.95 -1.57 3.84
C ARG A 149 16.70 -2.45 3.75
N ALA A 150 15.52 -1.86 3.61
CA ALA A 150 14.27 -2.60 3.44
C ALA A 150 14.36 -3.58 2.26
N VAL A 151 14.68 -3.08 1.06
CA VAL A 151 14.67 -3.93 -0.15
C VAL A 151 15.80 -4.96 -0.20
N VAL A 152 16.97 -4.67 0.42
CA VAL A 152 18.07 -5.66 0.53
C VAL A 152 17.72 -6.77 1.53
N LEU A 153 16.98 -6.48 2.60
CA LEU A 153 16.44 -7.49 3.52
C LEU A 153 15.32 -8.32 2.88
N GLN A 154 14.41 -7.65 2.17
CA GLN A 154 13.22 -8.25 1.56
C GLN A 154 13.53 -9.11 0.32
N HIS A 155 14.59 -8.77 -0.43
CA HIS A 155 14.99 -9.50 -1.66
C HIS A 155 16.45 -9.99 -1.59
N PRO A 156 16.80 -10.90 -0.65
CA PRO A 156 18.18 -11.36 -0.48
C PRO A 156 18.71 -12.17 -1.67
N ALA A 157 17.81 -12.74 -2.49
CA ALA A 157 18.11 -13.50 -3.70
C ALA A 157 18.05 -12.67 -5.00
N ALA A 158 17.89 -11.34 -4.91
CA ALA A 158 17.78 -10.45 -6.06
C ALA A 158 18.91 -10.66 -7.08
N ALA A 159 18.55 -10.87 -8.34
CA ALA A 159 19.51 -11.28 -9.37
C ALA A 159 20.51 -10.18 -9.77
N SER A 160 20.26 -8.93 -9.40
CA SER A 160 21.20 -7.82 -9.57
C SER A 160 20.86 -6.64 -8.66
N LEU A 161 21.84 -5.76 -8.46
CA LEU A 161 21.66 -4.46 -7.82
C LEU A 161 20.59 -3.61 -8.53
N GLU A 162 20.51 -3.66 -9.86
CA GLU A 162 19.52 -2.89 -10.61
C GLU A 162 18.08 -3.32 -10.27
N ARG A 163 17.85 -4.63 -10.10
CA ARG A 163 16.53 -5.15 -9.69
C ARG A 163 16.16 -4.73 -8.26
N LEU A 164 17.13 -4.60 -7.35
CA LEU A 164 16.92 -4.02 -6.00
C LEU A 164 16.54 -2.54 -6.08
N VAL A 165 17.20 -1.76 -6.94
CA VAL A 165 16.87 -0.35 -7.17
C VAL A 165 15.46 -0.20 -7.73
N VAL A 166 15.06 -1.05 -8.70
CA VAL A 166 13.67 -1.03 -9.22
C VAL A 166 12.65 -1.37 -8.13
N ALA A 167 12.90 -2.38 -7.28
CA ALA A 167 12.02 -2.68 -6.14
C ALA A 167 11.93 -1.48 -5.18
N GLY A 168 13.06 -0.81 -4.92
CA GLY A 168 13.13 0.40 -4.11
C GLY A 168 12.37 1.58 -4.71
N LYS A 169 12.41 1.77 -6.04
CA LYS A 169 11.62 2.81 -6.72
C LYS A 169 10.12 2.58 -6.56
N LEU A 170 9.66 1.33 -6.70
CA LEU A 170 8.25 0.98 -6.51
C LEU A 170 7.82 1.24 -5.06
N LEU A 171 8.60 0.76 -4.08
CA LEU A 171 8.36 1.01 -2.66
C LEU A 171 8.33 2.51 -2.30
N VAL A 172 9.27 3.32 -2.82
CA VAL A 172 9.24 4.79 -2.60
C VAL A 172 8.01 5.41 -3.25
N ALA A 173 7.65 5.00 -4.46
CA ALA A 173 6.49 5.55 -5.15
C ALA A 173 5.16 5.18 -4.45
N GLU A 174 5.06 3.97 -3.91
CA GLU A 174 3.96 3.53 -3.02
C GLU A 174 3.84 4.46 -1.80
N ASN A 175 4.93 4.72 -1.07
CA ASN A 175 4.93 5.61 0.09
C ASN A 175 4.61 7.08 -0.29
N VAL A 176 5.20 7.62 -1.36
CA VAL A 176 4.94 9.00 -1.82
C VAL A 176 3.46 9.21 -2.14
N VAL A 177 2.79 8.21 -2.72
CA VAL A 177 1.35 8.27 -3.00
C VAL A 177 0.53 8.21 -1.71
N ASP A 178 0.88 7.33 -0.77
CA ASP A 178 0.20 7.23 0.54
C ASP A 178 0.33 8.54 1.33
N ASP A 179 1.57 9.02 1.51
CA ASP A 179 1.89 10.24 2.26
C ASP A 179 1.21 11.49 1.68
N CYS A 180 1.10 11.61 0.35
CA CYS A 180 0.54 12.79 -0.31
C CYS A 180 -0.99 12.73 -0.53
N TYR A 181 -1.57 11.53 -0.75
CA TYR A 181 -2.98 11.40 -1.09
C TYR A 181 -3.83 10.85 0.07
N CYS A 182 -3.30 9.96 0.89
CA CYS A 182 -3.98 9.40 2.06
C CYS A 182 -3.70 10.21 3.34
N GLU A 183 -2.43 10.56 3.61
CA GLU A 183 -1.97 11.04 4.92
C GLU A 183 -1.45 12.51 4.98
N ASP A 184 -0.18 12.70 5.34
CA ASP A 184 0.35 13.89 6.01
C ASP A 184 0.50 15.12 5.12
N TYR A 185 0.78 14.95 3.83
CA TYR A 185 1.19 16.02 2.93
C TYR A 185 0.05 16.59 2.08
N GLY A 186 -1.12 16.73 2.70
CA GLY A 186 -2.37 17.11 2.02
C GLY A 186 -3.24 15.92 1.63
N GLY A 187 -3.03 14.78 2.29
CA GLY A 187 -3.91 13.63 2.20
C GLY A 187 -5.32 13.94 2.71
N SER A 188 -6.30 13.26 2.14
CA SER A 188 -7.70 13.42 2.52
C SER A 188 -8.56 12.33 1.91
N PRO A 189 -9.47 11.70 2.67
CA PRO A 189 -10.45 10.79 2.12
C PRO A 189 -11.49 11.51 1.23
N ILE A 190 -11.66 12.83 1.37
CA ILE A 190 -12.52 13.61 0.47
C ILE A 190 -11.83 13.76 -0.88
N GLY A 191 -12.44 13.22 -1.94
CA GLY A 191 -11.86 13.24 -3.29
C GLY A 191 -10.74 12.21 -3.53
N LEU A 192 -10.43 11.35 -2.56
CA LEU A 192 -9.37 10.33 -2.68
C LEU A 192 -9.52 9.46 -3.93
N GLY A 193 -10.73 8.99 -4.23
CA GLY A 193 -11.00 8.18 -5.43
C GLY A 193 -10.72 8.92 -6.75
N GLY A 194 -10.86 10.25 -6.76
CA GLY A 194 -10.50 11.08 -7.91
C GLY A 194 -8.97 11.21 -8.10
N ARG A 195 -8.19 11.21 -7.01
CA ARG A 195 -6.72 11.19 -7.08
C ARG A 195 -6.20 9.80 -7.45
N LEU A 196 -6.69 8.76 -6.78
CA LEU A 196 -6.24 7.38 -6.99
C LEU A 196 -6.59 6.82 -8.37
N ILE A 197 -7.68 7.25 -9.03
CA ILE A 197 -7.95 6.81 -10.41
C ILE A 197 -6.95 7.42 -11.42
N ILE A 198 -6.45 8.63 -11.17
CA ILE A 198 -5.38 9.23 -11.96
C ILE A 198 -4.03 8.55 -11.64
N ALA A 199 -3.75 8.24 -10.37
CA ALA A 199 -2.58 7.47 -9.96
C ALA A 199 -2.54 6.07 -10.61
N GLN A 200 -3.68 5.36 -10.60
CA GLN A 200 -3.81 4.07 -11.28
C GLN A 200 -3.51 4.20 -12.78
N SER A 201 -3.88 5.32 -13.42
CA SER A 201 -3.59 5.53 -14.85
C SER A 201 -2.09 5.66 -15.15
N ALA A 202 -1.26 6.14 -14.21
CA ALA A 202 0.20 6.15 -14.35
C ALA A 202 0.79 4.72 -14.43
N LEU A 203 0.08 3.73 -13.87
CA LEU A 203 0.44 2.32 -13.88
C LEU A 203 -0.20 1.57 -15.06
N ASP A 204 -1.46 1.89 -15.38
CA ASP A 204 -2.31 1.33 -16.44
C ASP A 204 -2.72 2.44 -17.44
N PRO A 205 -1.95 2.66 -18.52
CA PRO A 205 -2.07 3.85 -19.37
C PRO A 205 -3.46 4.14 -19.94
N LEU A 206 -3.83 5.41 -19.97
CA LEU A 206 -4.97 5.87 -20.75
C LEU A 206 -4.72 5.60 -22.24
N HIS A 207 -5.76 5.16 -22.95
CA HIS A 207 -5.81 5.12 -24.41
C HIS A 207 -7.00 5.95 -24.91
N SER A 208 -6.71 7.10 -25.51
CA SER A 208 -7.71 8.08 -25.97
C SER A 208 -7.28 8.75 -27.28
N ALA A 209 -8.10 9.67 -27.80
CA ALA A 209 -7.74 10.48 -28.96
C ALA A 209 -6.56 11.42 -28.64
N ASP A 210 -5.68 11.66 -29.61
CA ASP A 210 -4.36 12.29 -29.46
C ASP A 210 -4.32 13.52 -28.55
N GLY A 211 -5.26 14.46 -28.71
CA GLY A 211 -5.31 15.68 -27.89
C GLY A 211 -5.55 15.41 -26.39
N TYR A 212 -6.35 14.40 -26.05
CA TYR A 212 -6.55 13.96 -24.67
C TYR A 212 -5.45 13.03 -24.19
N GLN A 213 -4.86 12.23 -25.10
CA GLN A 213 -3.68 11.42 -24.80
C GLN A 213 -2.49 12.30 -24.36
N GLN A 214 -2.27 13.42 -25.06
CA GLN A 214 -1.25 14.41 -24.72
C GLN A 214 -1.55 15.10 -23.38
N GLN A 215 -2.78 15.58 -23.17
CA GLN A 215 -3.18 16.20 -21.90
C GLN A 215 -2.99 15.28 -20.69
N TRP A 216 -3.29 13.99 -20.85
CA TRP A 216 -3.03 12.99 -19.82
C TRP A 216 -1.52 12.81 -19.56
N HIS A 217 -0.71 12.70 -20.62
CA HIS A 217 0.75 12.60 -20.52
C HIS A 217 1.38 13.81 -19.80
N GLU A 218 0.92 15.02 -20.11
CA GLU A 218 1.33 16.26 -19.44
C GLU A 218 0.86 16.29 -17.98
N GLY A 219 -0.36 15.80 -17.73
CA GLY A 219 -0.95 15.69 -16.39
C GLY A 219 -0.18 14.75 -15.44
N LEU A 220 0.45 13.68 -15.94
CA LEU A 220 1.32 12.81 -15.13
C LEU A 220 2.57 13.54 -14.57
N GLY A 221 2.97 14.67 -15.16
CA GLY A 221 4.06 15.50 -14.64
C GLY A 221 3.67 16.38 -13.44
N ALA A 222 2.37 16.53 -13.15
CA ALA A 222 1.85 17.61 -12.31
C ALA A 222 2.27 17.54 -10.83
N ASP A 223 2.42 16.35 -10.25
CA ASP A 223 2.81 16.15 -8.85
C ASP A 223 3.79 14.98 -8.66
N ALA A 224 4.38 14.89 -7.46
CA ALA A 224 5.34 13.85 -7.11
C ALA A 224 4.76 12.42 -7.15
N PRO A 225 3.55 12.15 -6.61
CA PRO A 225 2.87 10.85 -6.73
C PRO A 225 2.74 10.32 -8.16
N LEU A 226 2.33 11.15 -9.12
CA LEU A 226 2.18 10.70 -10.51
C LEU A 226 3.53 10.48 -11.20
N ARG A 227 4.52 11.35 -10.94
CA ARG A 227 5.89 11.19 -11.46
C ARG A 227 6.58 9.94 -10.91
N SER A 228 6.43 9.64 -9.62
CA SER A 228 7.05 8.49 -8.98
C SER A 228 6.50 7.17 -9.53
N TYR A 229 5.16 7.01 -9.60
CA TYR A 229 4.54 5.84 -10.22
C TYR A 229 4.92 5.69 -11.69
N ALA A 230 4.87 6.77 -12.49
CA ALA A 230 5.19 6.70 -13.92
C ALA A 230 6.63 6.22 -14.17
N ASP A 231 7.63 6.76 -13.46
CA ASP A 231 9.03 6.35 -13.67
C ASP A 231 9.37 5.00 -13.02
N ALA A 232 8.84 4.70 -11.83
CA ALA A 232 9.04 3.41 -11.19
C ALA A 232 8.42 2.27 -12.04
N MET A 233 7.22 2.49 -12.57
CA MET A 233 6.57 1.53 -13.47
C MET A 233 7.28 1.39 -14.81
N ARG A 234 7.81 2.49 -15.37
CA ARG A 234 8.70 2.45 -16.54
C ARG A 234 9.92 1.57 -16.28
N ALA A 235 10.60 1.77 -15.15
CA ALA A 235 11.77 0.98 -14.77
C ALA A 235 11.42 -0.51 -14.49
N PHE A 236 10.23 -0.80 -13.95
CA PHE A 236 9.76 -2.18 -13.75
C PHE A 236 9.52 -2.93 -15.07
N ARG A 237 8.94 -2.25 -16.07
CA ARG A 237 8.70 -2.82 -17.42
C ARG A 237 9.99 -3.22 -18.16
N GLU A 238 11.14 -2.65 -17.81
CA GLU A 238 12.46 -3.04 -18.37
C GLU A 238 13.00 -4.36 -17.77
N ILE A 239 12.54 -4.77 -16.59
CA ILE A 239 13.06 -5.95 -15.88
C ILE A 239 12.08 -7.13 -15.79
N ALA A 240 10.79 -6.88 -15.98
CA ALA A 240 9.69 -7.82 -15.74
C ALA A 240 8.91 -8.17 -17.01
N SER A 241 8.27 -9.35 -17.03
CA SER A 241 7.39 -9.76 -18.14
C SER A 241 6.08 -8.95 -18.16
N PRO A 242 5.35 -8.91 -19.30
CA PRO A 242 4.00 -8.36 -19.35
C PRO A 242 3.02 -8.99 -18.35
N SER A 243 3.17 -10.28 -18.03
CA SER A 243 2.36 -10.96 -17.01
C SER A 243 2.68 -10.44 -15.60
N GLN A 244 3.97 -10.31 -15.27
CA GLN A 244 4.42 -9.77 -13.97
C GLN A 244 4.01 -8.30 -13.80
N VAL A 245 4.12 -7.50 -14.86
CA VAL A 245 3.59 -6.14 -14.97
C VAL A 245 2.08 -6.09 -14.72
N THR A 246 1.30 -6.95 -15.39
CA THR A 246 -0.17 -7.01 -15.19
C THR A 246 -0.54 -7.42 -13.77
N ARG A 247 0.20 -8.37 -13.18
CA ARG A 247 0.04 -8.79 -11.78
C ARG A 247 0.29 -7.63 -10.81
N PHE A 248 1.38 -6.89 -10.97
CA PHE A 248 1.68 -5.72 -10.13
C PHE A 248 0.58 -4.65 -10.24
N VAL A 249 0.15 -4.29 -11.45
CA VAL A 249 -0.95 -3.33 -11.68
C VAL A 249 -2.26 -3.76 -11.00
N HIS A 250 -2.56 -5.06 -10.99
CA HIS A 250 -3.73 -5.63 -10.31
C HIS A 250 -3.59 -5.56 -8.78
N ASP A 251 -2.41 -5.84 -8.22
CA ASP A 251 -2.17 -5.70 -6.78
C ASP A 251 -2.14 -4.23 -6.33
N MET A 252 -1.70 -3.29 -7.16
CA MET A 252 -1.87 -1.85 -6.93
C MET A 252 -3.33 -1.41 -6.97
N ALA A 253 -4.14 -1.97 -7.88
CA ALA A 253 -5.59 -1.73 -7.86
C ALA A 253 -6.26 -2.28 -6.58
N ARG A 254 -5.73 -3.36 -5.98
CA ARG A 254 -6.17 -3.82 -4.65
C ARG A 254 -5.80 -2.81 -3.57
N LEU A 255 -4.56 -2.33 -3.55
CA LEU A 255 -4.07 -1.33 -2.59
C LEU A 255 -4.94 -0.07 -2.59
N HIS A 256 -5.20 0.49 -3.77
CA HIS A 256 -6.06 1.67 -3.93
C HIS A 256 -7.51 1.45 -3.45
N LEU A 257 -8.08 0.24 -3.63
CA LEU A 257 -9.39 -0.10 -3.06
C LEU A 257 -9.34 -0.22 -1.52
N GLY A 258 -8.23 -0.66 -0.97
CA GLY A 258 -7.96 -0.67 0.48
C GLY A 258 -7.99 0.74 1.07
N TYR A 259 -7.18 1.65 0.51
CA TYR A 259 -7.15 3.07 0.90
C TYR A 259 -8.54 3.74 0.84
N LEU A 260 -9.35 3.41 -0.18
CA LEU A 260 -10.71 3.94 -0.29
C LEU A 260 -11.66 3.39 0.77
N ALA A 261 -11.53 2.11 1.14
CA ALA A 261 -12.34 1.49 2.18
C ALA A 261 -12.01 2.07 3.57
N GLU A 262 -10.73 2.23 3.88
CA GLU A 262 -10.25 2.84 5.12
C GLU A 262 -10.61 4.33 5.20
N GLY A 263 -10.34 5.10 4.15
CA GLY A 263 -10.71 6.51 4.08
C GLY A 263 -12.21 6.75 4.25
N ALA A 264 -13.06 5.85 3.73
CA ALA A 264 -14.50 5.89 3.96
C ALA A 264 -14.87 5.63 5.43
N TRP A 265 -14.22 4.67 6.10
CA TRP A 265 -14.43 4.41 7.53
C TRP A 265 -13.93 5.54 8.42
N ALA A 266 -12.82 6.19 8.07
CA ALA A 266 -12.34 7.39 8.74
C ALA A 266 -13.35 8.55 8.64
N GLN A 267 -13.91 8.79 7.44
CA GLN A 267 -14.97 9.79 7.23
C GLN A 267 -16.22 9.52 8.07
N THR A 268 -16.65 8.26 8.19
CA THR A 268 -17.83 7.88 8.97
C THR A 268 -17.52 7.52 10.42
N ARG A 269 -16.28 7.75 10.90
CA ARG A 269 -15.76 7.40 12.24
C ARG A 269 -16.18 5.98 12.67
N THR A 270 -16.01 5.03 11.76
CA THR A 270 -16.52 3.68 11.88
C THR A 270 -15.39 2.72 12.24
N THR A 271 -15.36 2.23 13.48
CA THR A 271 -14.55 1.06 13.83
C THR A 271 -15.28 -0.20 13.33
N PRO A 272 -14.70 -0.96 12.36
CA PRO A 272 -15.27 -2.22 11.90
C PRO A 272 -15.08 -3.35 12.93
N PRO A 273 -15.85 -4.45 12.87
CA PRO A 273 -15.47 -5.73 13.49
C PRO A 273 -14.13 -6.25 12.93
N VAL A 274 -13.37 -7.00 13.73
CA VAL A 274 -12.03 -7.52 13.43
C VAL A 274 -11.98 -8.23 12.07
N TRP A 275 -12.95 -9.08 11.75
CA TRP A 275 -12.96 -9.78 10.46
C TRP A 275 -13.13 -8.85 9.26
N LYS A 276 -13.86 -7.73 9.40
CA LYS A 276 -14.00 -6.72 8.34
C LYS A 276 -12.72 -5.90 8.22
N TYR A 277 -12.09 -5.56 9.34
CA TYR A 277 -10.77 -4.94 9.35
C TYR A 277 -9.75 -5.80 8.59
N LEU A 278 -9.65 -7.08 8.92
CA LEU A 278 -8.75 -8.03 8.23
C LEU A 278 -9.07 -8.18 6.73
N VAL A 279 -10.35 -8.09 6.33
CA VAL A 279 -10.72 -8.03 4.91
C VAL A 279 -10.19 -6.77 4.24
N MET A 280 -10.35 -5.58 4.86
CA MET A 280 -9.77 -4.34 4.34
C MET A 280 -8.24 -4.41 4.28
N ARG A 281 -7.59 -4.94 5.33
CA ARG A 281 -6.13 -5.06 5.47
C ARG A 281 -5.51 -6.14 4.57
N GLN A 282 -6.31 -6.96 3.89
CA GLN A 282 -5.87 -7.80 2.76
C GLN A 282 -5.78 -7.01 1.43
N PHE A 283 -6.42 -5.83 1.37
CA PHE A 283 -6.36 -4.90 0.24
C PHE A 283 -5.40 -3.76 0.54
N ASN A 284 -5.55 -3.00 1.63
CA ASN A 284 -4.51 -2.07 2.11
C ASN A 284 -3.39 -2.88 2.77
N ASN A 285 -2.37 -3.21 1.99
CA ASN A 285 -1.44 -4.30 2.27
C ASN A 285 -0.12 -4.13 1.49
N PHE A 286 1.00 -4.64 2.02
CA PHE A 286 2.29 -4.70 1.31
C PHE A 286 2.31 -5.62 0.06
N ARG A 287 1.20 -6.27 -0.28
CA ARG A 287 1.06 -7.22 -1.38
C ARG A 287 1.73 -6.79 -2.71
N PRO A 288 1.69 -5.52 -3.18
CA PRO A 288 2.40 -5.12 -4.39
C PRO A 288 3.91 -5.41 -4.32
N CYS A 289 4.56 -5.13 -3.20
CA CYS A 289 5.97 -5.46 -2.95
C CYS A 289 6.26 -6.97 -2.96
N LEU A 290 5.31 -7.82 -2.51
CA LEU A 290 5.45 -9.28 -2.61
C LEU A 290 5.17 -9.80 -4.03
N SER A 291 4.37 -9.09 -4.83
CA SER A 291 3.96 -9.52 -6.18
C SER A 291 5.11 -9.59 -7.20
N ILE A 292 6.23 -8.93 -6.88
CA ILE A 292 7.41 -8.77 -7.74
C ILE A 292 8.61 -9.64 -7.35
N VAL A 293 8.51 -10.50 -6.32
CA VAL A 293 9.67 -11.24 -5.78
C VAL A 293 10.41 -12.08 -6.83
N ASP A 294 9.67 -12.72 -7.73
CA ASP A 294 10.22 -13.51 -8.84
C ASP A 294 10.92 -12.64 -9.89
N ALA A 295 10.31 -11.51 -10.25
CA ALA A 295 10.90 -10.52 -11.13
C ALA A 295 12.22 -9.97 -10.53
N VAL A 296 12.24 -9.62 -9.24
CA VAL A 296 13.47 -9.12 -8.59
C VAL A 296 14.57 -10.19 -8.53
N ASP A 297 14.19 -11.45 -8.30
CA ASP A 297 15.05 -12.64 -8.35
C ASP A 297 15.41 -13.10 -9.78
N GLY A 298 14.97 -12.39 -10.82
CA GLY A 298 15.35 -12.63 -12.22
C GLY A 298 14.75 -13.90 -12.83
N TYR A 299 13.52 -14.26 -12.47
CA TYR A 299 12.74 -15.32 -13.13
C TYR A 299 11.27 -14.94 -13.24
N GLU A 300 10.43 -15.84 -13.76
CA GLU A 300 8.99 -15.65 -13.84
C GLU A 300 8.26 -16.88 -13.26
N LEU A 301 7.36 -16.63 -12.30
CA LEU A 301 6.24 -17.50 -12.02
C LEU A 301 5.11 -17.17 -13.01
N SER A 302 4.94 -18.03 -14.01
CA SER A 302 3.95 -17.81 -15.07
C SER A 302 2.52 -17.74 -14.52
N GLU A 303 1.68 -16.92 -15.17
CA GLU A 303 0.33 -16.65 -14.68
C GLU A 303 -0.53 -17.91 -14.45
N PRO A 304 -0.50 -18.98 -15.27
CA PRO A 304 -1.24 -20.22 -15.00
C PRO A 304 -0.79 -21.02 -13.75
N PHE A 305 0.33 -20.64 -13.12
CA PHE A 305 0.68 -21.08 -11.77
C PHE A 305 0.29 -20.04 -10.72
N TYR A 306 0.59 -18.74 -10.94
CA TYR A 306 0.25 -17.69 -9.98
C TYR A 306 -1.27 -17.59 -9.73
N SER A 307 -2.09 -17.74 -10.76
CA SER A 307 -3.55 -17.62 -10.72
C SER A 307 -4.25 -18.81 -10.04
N ARG A 308 -3.52 -19.82 -9.58
CA ARG A 308 -4.12 -21.01 -8.94
C ARG A 308 -4.64 -20.67 -7.55
N PRO A 309 -5.82 -21.17 -7.13
CA PRO A 309 -6.40 -20.84 -5.83
C PRO A 309 -5.46 -21.09 -4.64
N GLU A 310 -4.71 -22.18 -4.66
CA GLU A 310 -3.74 -22.54 -3.62
C GLU A 310 -2.53 -21.59 -3.58
N VAL A 311 -2.06 -21.11 -4.73
CA VAL A 311 -0.96 -20.13 -4.82
C VAL A 311 -1.43 -18.72 -4.42
N GLN A 312 -2.64 -18.34 -4.82
CA GLN A 312 -3.29 -17.10 -4.36
C GLN A 312 -3.49 -17.08 -2.85
N ARG A 313 -3.91 -18.21 -2.25
CA ARG A 313 -4.08 -18.35 -0.81
C ARG A 313 -2.76 -18.21 -0.06
N VAL A 314 -1.72 -18.95 -0.46
CA VAL A 314 -0.39 -18.84 0.17
C VAL A 314 0.20 -17.42 0.04
N THR A 315 0.02 -16.78 -1.12
CA THR A 315 0.41 -15.38 -1.32
C THR A 315 -0.33 -14.45 -0.37
N ALA A 316 -1.67 -14.59 -0.26
CA ALA A 316 -2.48 -13.76 0.64
C ALA A 316 -2.12 -13.98 2.12
N LEU A 317 -1.84 -15.20 2.56
CA LEU A 317 -1.42 -15.48 3.94
C LEU A 317 -0.10 -14.78 4.29
N ALA A 318 0.91 -14.84 3.40
CA ALA A 318 2.17 -14.09 3.57
C ALA A 318 1.96 -12.57 3.66
N CYS A 319 1.17 -12.03 2.71
CA CYS A 319 0.82 -10.62 2.62
C CYS A 319 0.07 -10.12 3.87
N ASN A 320 -0.87 -10.92 4.39
CA ASN A 320 -1.65 -10.59 5.58
C ASN A 320 -0.76 -10.62 6.84
N ALA A 321 0.02 -11.69 7.05
CA ALA A 321 0.93 -11.78 8.19
C ALA A 321 1.91 -10.60 8.23
N THR A 322 2.62 -10.32 7.13
CA THR A 322 3.63 -9.26 7.10
C THR A 322 3.04 -7.83 7.12
N THR A 323 1.75 -7.66 6.82
CA THR A 323 1.06 -6.39 7.04
C THR A 323 0.63 -6.23 8.51
N LEU A 324 0.20 -7.31 9.17
CA LEU A 324 -0.04 -7.29 10.62
C LEU A 324 1.24 -7.12 11.46
N VAL A 325 2.42 -7.44 10.92
CA VAL A 325 3.70 -7.02 11.52
C VAL A 325 3.76 -5.50 11.65
N ASN A 326 3.34 -4.75 10.62
CA ASN A 326 3.34 -3.29 10.68
C ASN A 326 2.39 -2.80 11.78
N ASP A 327 1.12 -3.21 11.78
CA ASP A 327 0.12 -2.88 12.82
C ASP A 327 0.65 -3.04 14.26
N LEU A 328 1.53 -4.02 14.50
CA LEU A 328 2.12 -4.28 15.81
C LEU A 328 3.29 -3.33 16.14
N TYR A 329 4.20 -3.06 15.20
CA TYR A 329 5.35 -2.17 15.41
C TYR A 329 5.00 -0.68 15.30
N SER A 330 3.98 -0.32 14.51
CA SER A 330 3.49 1.05 14.35
C SER A 330 2.51 1.48 15.46
N PHE A 331 1.85 0.55 16.13
CA PHE A 331 0.86 0.78 17.19
C PHE A 331 1.18 1.96 18.13
N THR A 332 2.38 1.98 18.75
CA THR A 332 2.74 3.02 19.73
C THR A 332 2.92 4.40 19.10
N LYS A 333 3.34 4.47 17.83
CA LYS A 333 3.47 5.69 17.06
C LYS A 333 2.08 6.22 16.67
N GLU A 334 1.23 5.36 16.11
CA GLU A 334 -0.13 5.71 15.68
C GLU A 334 -0.99 6.21 16.85
N MET A 335 -0.94 5.52 17.99
CA MET A 335 -1.64 5.92 19.22
C MET A 335 -1.14 7.24 19.83
N ALA A 336 0.05 7.71 19.46
CA ALA A 336 0.52 9.05 19.85
C ALA A 336 0.04 10.16 18.90
N VAL A 337 -0.47 9.82 17.72
CA VAL A 337 -0.97 10.76 16.70
C VAL A 337 -2.49 10.88 16.76
N ASP A 338 -3.23 9.76 16.63
CA ASP A 338 -4.67 9.71 16.88
C ASP A 338 -5.10 8.32 17.38
N GLU A 339 -5.82 8.30 18.50
CA GLU A 339 -6.26 7.11 19.22
C GLU A 339 -7.34 6.28 18.48
N HIS A 340 -7.89 6.78 17.38
CA HIS A 340 -8.89 6.10 16.55
C HIS A 340 -8.30 5.47 15.28
N HIS A 341 -6.98 5.56 15.07
CA HIS A 341 -6.34 4.88 13.93
C HIS A 341 -6.63 3.37 13.96
N LEU A 342 -6.98 2.82 12.79
CA LEU A 342 -7.38 1.42 12.68
C LEU A 342 -6.15 0.52 12.48
N ASN A 343 -5.58 0.07 13.59
CA ASN A 343 -4.70 -1.11 13.62
C ASN A 343 -5.39 -2.30 14.31
N LEU A 344 -4.90 -3.52 14.07
CA LEU A 344 -5.51 -4.73 14.62
C LEU A 344 -5.70 -4.70 16.17
N PRO A 345 -4.72 -4.26 17.00
CA PRO A 345 -4.92 -4.10 18.44
C PRO A 345 -6.07 -3.15 18.83
N VAL A 346 -6.20 -1.99 18.20
CA VAL A 346 -7.30 -1.02 18.45
C VAL A 346 -8.65 -1.65 18.10
N VAL A 347 -8.75 -2.29 16.95
CA VAL A 347 -10.00 -2.91 16.49
C VAL A 347 -10.43 -4.06 17.39
N ILE A 348 -9.50 -4.90 17.84
CA ILE A 348 -9.78 -5.98 18.81
C ILE A 348 -10.28 -5.39 20.13
N ALA A 349 -9.61 -4.35 20.67
CA ALA A 349 -10.00 -3.73 21.94
C ALA A 349 -11.43 -3.16 21.86
N ALA A 350 -11.80 -2.55 20.73
CA ALA A 350 -13.14 -2.01 20.49
C ALA A 350 -14.22 -3.10 20.36
N GLU A 351 -13.96 -4.21 19.65
CA GLU A 351 -14.92 -5.30 19.49
C GLU A 351 -15.11 -6.12 20.78
N ASP A 352 -14.01 -6.53 21.43
CA ASP A 352 -14.05 -7.30 22.68
C ASP A 352 -14.48 -6.45 23.89
N ARG A 353 -14.41 -5.11 23.78
CA ARG A 353 -14.54 -4.15 24.88
C ARG A 353 -13.50 -4.37 26.00
N GLY A 354 -12.33 -4.84 25.61
CA GLY A 354 -11.20 -5.19 26.48
C GLY A 354 -10.14 -4.08 26.59
N GLY A 355 -9.07 -4.38 27.32
CA GLY A 355 -7.91 -3.48 27.41
C GLY A 355 -6.95 -3.63 26.23
N LEU A 356 -6.31 -2.54 25.80
CA LEU A 356 -5.33 -2.54 24.69
C LEU A 356 -4.20 -3.57 24.88
N LYS A 357 -3.76 -3.84 26.11
CA LYS A 357 -2.77 -4.90 26.40
C LYS A 357 -3.26 -6.29 25.99
N GLU A 358 -4.47 -6.66 26.35
CA GLU A 358 -5.05 -7.98 26.01
C GLU A 358 -5.30 -8.08 24.51
N ALA A 359 -5.79 -6.99 23.91
CA ALA A 359 -6.03 -6.90 22.47
C ALA A 359 -4.75 -7.00 21.63
N TYR A 360 -3.65 -6.37 22.08
CA TYR A 360 -2.34 -6.46 21.42
C TYR A 360 -1.78 -7.88 21.49
N LEU A 361 -1.87 -8.56 22.64
CA LEU A 361 -1.44 -9.96 22.76
C LEU A 361 -2.27 -10.88 21.85
N LYS A 362 -3.59 -10.66 21.77
CA LYS A 362 -4.48 -11.37 20.83
C LYS A 362 -4.16 -11.06 19.35
N ALA A 363 -3.69 -9.85 19.02
CA ALA A 363 -3.21 -9.52 17.68
C ALA A 363 -1.94 -10.31 17.30
N VAL A 364 -1.02 -10.51 18.26
CA VAL A 364 0.16 -11.39 18.08
C VAL A 364 -0.25 -12.84 17.84
N ASP A 365 -1.23 -13.37 18.59
CA ASP A 365 -1.74 -14.74 18.38
C ASP A 365 -2.37 -14.90 16.99
N ILE A 366 -3.18 -13.93 16.54
CA ILE A 366 -3.80 -13.92 15.19
C ILE A 366 -2.74 -13.87 14.09
N HIS A 367 -1.70 -13.03 14.23
CA HIS A 367 -0.57 -13.01 13.32
C HIS A 367 0.09 -14.39 13.23
N ASN A 368 0.38 -15.01 14.38
CA ASN A 368 1.07 -16.30 14.45
C ASN A 368 0.26 -17.44 13.81
N GLU A 369 -1.07 -17.46 13.97
CA GLU A 369 -1.94 -18.42 13.30
C GLU A 369 -1.87 -18.29 11.77
N ILE A 370 -1.91 -17.05 11.25
CA ILE A 370 -1.79 -16.77 9.81
C ILE A 370 -0.40 -17.14 9.29
N MET A 371 0.66 -16.84 10.04
CA MET A 371 2.04 -17.14 9.65
C MET A 371 2.30 -18.65 9.60
N HIS A 372 1.83 -19.42 10.59
CA HIS A 372 1.91 -20.88 10.56
C HIS A 372 1.05 -21.49 9.44
N ALA A 373 -0.12 -20.91 9.12
CA ALA A 373 -0.90 -21.35 7.95
C ALA A 373 -0.13 -21.11 6.65
N PHE A 374 0.52 -19.95 6.49
CA PHE A 374 1.40 -19.65 5.36
C PHE A 374 2.49 -20.71 5.20
N GLU A 375 3.29 -20.97 6.25
CA GLU A 375 4.42 -21.91 6.17
C GLU A 375 4.00 -23.34 5.85
N ASN A 376 2.94 -23.84 6.50
CA ASN A 376 2.45 -25.20 6.28
C ASN A 376 1.95 -25.38 4.84
N GLU A 377 1.16 -24.44 4.32
CA GLU A 377 0.65 -24.51 2.94
C GLU A 377 1.76 -24.26 1.90
N ALA A 378 2.68 -23.33 2.17
CA ALA A 378 3.86 -23.07 1.35
C ALA A 378 4.78 -24.30 1.21
N ALA A 379 4.98 -25.05 2.30
CA ALA A 379 5.76 -26.28 2.30
C ALA A 379 5.11 -27.38 1.44
N VAL A 380 3.77 -27.50 1.47
CA VAL A 380 3.03 -28.42 0.60
C VAL A 380 3.19 -28.04 -0.88
N LEU A 381 3.11 -26.75 -1.24
CA LEU A 381 3.34 -26.31 -2.63
C LEU A 381 4.78 -26.56 -3.08
N ALA A 382 5.76 -26.25 -2.22
CA ALA A 382 7.18 -26.40 -2.51
C ALA A 382 7.57 -27.87 -2.77
N ALA A 383 7.01 -28.82 -2.02
CA ALA A 383 7.30 -30.25 -2.17
C ALA A 383 6.94 -30.83 -3.54
N HIS A 384 6.00 -30.23 -4.27
CA HIS A 384 5.45 -30.77 -5.52
C HIS A 384 5.94 -30.05 -6.79
N ASN A 385 6.54 -28.86 -6.68
CA ASN A 385 6.97 -28.10 -7.85
C ASN A 385 8.16 -27.15 -7.53
N PRO A 386 9.33 -27.29 -8.19
CA PRO A 386 10.50 -26.45 -7.93
C PRO A 386 10.30 -24.94 -8.19
N VAL A 387 9.43 -24.55 -9.13
CA VAL A 387 9.13 -23.14 -9.43
C VAL A 387 8.25 -22.55 -8.32
N LEU A 388 7.27 -23.30 -7.82
CA LEU A 388 6.50 -22.90 -6.65
C LEU A 388 7.38 -22.84 -5.39
N ALA A 389 8.31 -23.79 -5.20
CA ALA A 389 9.27 -23.77 -4.11
C ALA A 389 10.14 -22.49 -4.13
N ARG A 390 10.61 -22.07 -5.30
CA ARG A 390 11.37 -20.82 -5.45
C ARG A 390 10.50 -19.60 -5.12
N TYR A 391 9.25 -19.58 -5.58
CA TYR A 391 8.32 -18.49 -5.30
C TYR A 391 7.94 -18.38 -3.83
N THR A 392 7.58 -19.49 -3.16
CA THR A 392 7.25 -19.46 -1.74
C THR A 392 8.47 -19.18 -0.85
N THR A 393 9.68 -19.55 -1.28
CA THR A 393 10.92 -19.11 -0.64
C THR A 393 11.12 -17.60 -0.77
N GLY A 394 10.84 -17.01 -1.94
CA GLY A 394 10.88 -15.55 -2.15
C GLY A 394 9.87 -14.81 -1.27
N LEU A 395 8.63 -15.31 -1.16
CA LEU A 395 7.64 -14.78 -0.23
C LEU A 395 8.12 -14.85 1.23
N ALA A 396 8.63 -16.00 1.67
CA ALA A 396 9.11 -16.19 3.05
C ALA A 396 10.31 -15.28 3.38
N ALA A 397 11.22 -15.08 2.41
CA ALA A 397 12.34 -14.16 2.54
C ALA A 397 11.86 -12.70 2.66
N TRP A 398 10.86 -12.30 1.88
CA TRP A 398 10.25 -10.98 1.96
C TRP A 398 9.61 -10.73 3.34
N VAL A 399 8.80 -11.68 3.82
CA VAL A 399 8.15 -11.61 5.14
C VAL A 399 9.17 -11.47 6.27
N ALA A 400 10.22 -12.30 6.27
CA ALA A 400 11.28 -12.26 7.27
C ALA A 400 12.08 -10.95 7.21
N GLY A 401 12.46 -10.51 6.00
CA GLY A 401 13.19 -9.25 5.79
C GLY A 401 12.40 -8.01 6.21
N ASN A 402 11.08 -8.02 5.97
CA ASN A 402 10.20 -6.95 6.42
C ASN A 402 10.07 -6.91 7.95
N HIS A 403 9.99 -8.06 8.62
CA HIS A 403 10.00 -8.13 10.08
C HIS A 403 11.32 -7.61 10.68
N GLU A 404 12.47 -8.06 10.15
CA GLU A 404 13.80 -7.57 10.53
C GLU A 404 13.90 -6.04 10.38
N TRP A 405 13.42 -5.48 9.26
CA TRP A 405 13.40 -4.03 9.05
C TRP A 405 12.56 -3.31 10.11
N HIS A 406 11.33 -3.78 10.40
CA HIS A 406 10.46 -3.16 11.40
C HIS A 406 11.08 -3.15 12.80
N HIS A 407 11.52 -4.30 13.33
CA HIS A 407 11.95 -4.36 14.73
C HIS A 407 13.29 -3.67 15.01
N THR A 408 14.12 -3.49 13.98
CA THR A 408 15.41 -2.81 14.09
C THR A 408 15.36 -1.33 13.70
N ASN A 409 14.30 -0.84 13.04
CA ASN A 409 14.14 0.57 12.72
C ASN A 409 13.61 1.36 13.94
N THR A 410 14.48 1.53 14.92
CA THR A 410 14.24 2.29 16.17
C THR A 410 14.08 3.80 15.98
N TYR A 411 14.24 4.32 14.75
CA TYR A 411 13.89 5.69 14.41
C TYR A 411 12.36 5.84 14.18
N ARG A 412 11.71 4.84 13.56
CA ARG A 412 10.26 4.86 13.27
C ARG A 412 9.40 4.14 14.31
N TYR A 413 9.92 3.09 14.95
CA TYR A 413 9.11 2.15 15.74
C TYR A 413 9.59 2.00 17.19
N SER A 414 8.62 1.84 18.10
CA SER A 414 8.84 1.55 19.52
C SER A 414 7.72 0.65 20.03
N LEU A 415 8.02 -0.22 20.98
CA LEU A 415 7.06 -1.22 21.48
C LEU A 415 6.31 -0.73 22.74
N PRO A 416 5.04 -1.15 22.92
CA PRO A 416 4.30 -0.85 24.13
C PRO A 416 4.84 -1.65 25.33
N ASN A 417 4.73 -1.07 26.53
CA ASN A 417 5.17 -1.73 27.77
C ASN A 417 4.12 -2.74 28.28
N TYR A 418 3.96 -3.85 27.54
CA TYR A 418 2.95 -4.88 27.81
C TYR A 418 3.50 -6.19 28.40
N TRP A 419 4.81 -6.29 28.63
CA TRP A 419 5.48 -7.44 29.26
C TRP A 419 6.35 -6.97 30.43
#